data_AF-A0A7S0EVY4-F1
#
_entry.id   AF-A0A7S0EVY4-F1
#
_cell.length_a   1.000
_cell.length_b   1.000
_cell.length_c   1.000
_cell.angle_alpha   90.00
_cell.angle_beta   90.00
_cell.angle_gamma   90.00
#
_symmetry.space_group_name_H-M   'P 1'
#
loop_
_entity.id
_entity.type
_entity.pdbx_description
1 polymer ?
#
loop_
_entity_poly.entity_id
_entity_poly.type
_entity_poly.pdbx_seq_one_letter_code
_entity_poly.pdbx_strand_id
1 'polypeptide(L)'
;VKMLSRATAIFALLLLTVLSVHGVTVGNDSPPKECYKAPVTAVSDPNVVIYDPDAPCGPGRAYIHNAGNSVPGAPMTAGAGPEEHKYIAAQFSKEVTDSLTHYIGQCMVVPQGGRTVATWRVNRIACP
;
A
#
# COMPACT_ATOMS: atom_id res chain seq x y z
N VAL A 1 -54.96 -26.50 27.72
CA VAL A 1 -54.32 -25.18 27.93
C VAL A 1 -53.12 -25.11 27.00
N LYS A 2 -53.17 -24.23 25.99
CA LYS A 2 -52.21 -24.13 24.88
C LYS A 2 -50.89 -23.49 25.34
N MET A 3 -49.77 -24.11 24.96
CA MET A 3 -48.42 -23.53 24.96
C MET A 3 -48.22 -22.56 23.77
N LEU A 4 -47.06 -21.89 23.77
CA LEU A 4 -46.45 -20.96 22.79
C LEU A 4 -46.76 -19.48 23.04
N SER A 5 -45.82 -18.54 22.92
CA SER A 5 -44.38 -18.58 22.63
C SER A 5 -43.88 -17.16 22.94
N ARG A 6 -42.84 -17.01 23.76
CA ARG A 6 -42.19 -15.71 23.98
C ARG A 6 -41.18 -15.51 22.85
N ALA A 7 -41.54 -14.70 21.85
CA ALA A 7 -40.61 -14.25 20.82
C ALA A 7 -39.60 -13.28 21.45
N THR A 8 -38.40 -13.76 21.74
CA THR A 8 -37.25 -12.91 22.10
C THR A 8 -36.64 -12.41 20.79
N ALA A 9 -36.99 -11.19 20.40
CA ALA A 9 -36.34 -10.53 19.27
C ALA A 9 -34.90 -10.15 19.66
N ILE A 10 -33.93 -10.95 19.21
CA ILE A 10 -32.52 -10.60 19.31
C ILE A 10 -32.22 -9.62 18.18
N PHE A 11 -32.22 -8.33 18.51
CA PHE A 11 -31.68 -7.29 17.63
C PHE A 11 -30.16 -7.44 17.61
N ALA A 12 -29.63 -8.17 16.62
CA ALA A 12 -28.20 -8.19 16.34
C ALA A 12 -27.81 -6.83 15.77
N LEU A 13 -27.32 -5.95 16.64
CA LEU A 13 -26.72 -4.67 16.28
C LEU A 13 -25.39 -4.97 15.57
N LEU A 14 -25.42 -5.10 14.25
CA LEU A 14 -24.24 -5.24 13.42
C LEU A 14 -23.50 -3.90 13.43
N LEU A 15 -22.61 -3.72 14.41
CA LEU A 15 -21.72 -2.57 14.49
C LEU A 15 -20.68 -2.71 13.37
N LEU A 16 -21.00 -2.23 12.16
CA LEU A 16 -20.01 -2.00 11.12
C LEU A 16 -19.11 -0.86 11.61
N THR A 17 -18.08 -1.18 12.39
CA THR A 17 -16.97 -0.25 12.60
C THR A 17 -16.30 -0.07 11.25
N VAL A 18 -16.59 1.04 10.58
CA VAL A 18 -15.78 1.52 9.47
C VAL A 18 -14.43 1.89 10.10
N LEU A 19 -13.53 0.92 10.19
CA LEU A 19 -12.12 1.18 10.39
C LEU A 19 -11.73 2.05 9.20
N SER A 20 -11.61 3.36 9.43
CA SER A 20 -11.12 4.27 8.42
C SER A 20 -9.68 3.84 8.15
N VAL A 21 -9.49 2.99 7.14
CA VAL A 21 -8.19 2.53 6.69
C VAL A 21 -7.56 3.73 6.00
N HIS A 22 -7.00 4.63 6.80
CA HIS A 22 -5.94 5.50 6.34
C HIS A 22 -4.86 4.55 5.83
N GLY A 23 -4.58 4.59 4.53
CA GLY A 23 -3.74 3.56 3.95
C GLY A 23 -3.77 3.56 2.44
N VAL A 24 -2.94 4.42 1.88
CA VAL A 24 -2.47 4.40 0.48
C VAL A 24 -3.58 4.55 -0.56
N THR A 25 -3.50 5.62 -1.34
CA THR A 25 -4.29 5.80 -2.55
C THR A 25 -3.39 5.56 -3.75
N VAL A 26 -3.84 4.79 -4.73
CA VAL A 26 -3.13 4.60 -6.00
C VAL A 26 -4.06 4.99 -7.14
N GLY A 27 -3.66 5.99 -7.94
CA GLY A 27 -4.57 6.65 -8.86
C GLY A 27 -5.76 7.26 -8.11
N ASN A 28 -6.96 6.77 -8.40
CA ASN A 28 -8.21 7.20 -7.74
C ASN A 28 -8.77 6.16 -6.76
N ASP A 29 -8.05 5.06 -6.51
CA ASP A 29 -8.56 3.94 -5.73
C ASP A 29 -8.00 3.94 -4.30
N SER A 30 -8.90 3.78 -3.33
CA SER A 30 -8.57 3.54 -1.91
C SER A 30 -9.60 2.56 -1.32
N PRO A 31 -9.21 1.32 -0.96
CA PRO A 31 -7.87 0.76 -1.05
C PRO A 31 -7.40 0.56 -2.51
N PRO A 32 -6.09 0.37 -2.76
CA PRO A 32 -5.57 0.11 -4.09
C PRO A 32 -6.16 -1.17 -4.72
N LYS A 33 -6.44 -1.16 -6.02
CA LYS A 33 -6.74 -2.38 -6.78
C LYS A 33 -5.48 -3.19 -7.04
N GLU A 34 -5.66 -4.41 -7.53
CA GLU A 34 -4.57 -5.36 -7.72
C GLU A 34 -3.55 -4.91 -8.78
N CYS A 35 -3.99 -4.27 -9.86
CA CYS A 35 -3.13 -3.87 -10.98
C CYS A 35 -3.50 -2.52 -11.60
N TYR A 36 -2.47 -1.75 -11.96
CA TYR A 36 -2.56 -0.49 -12.70
C TYR A 36 -1.73 -0.52 -13.97
N LYS A 37 -2.23 0.13 -15.02
CA LYS A 37 -1.42 0.45 -16.20
C LYS A 37 -0.53 1.65 -15.87
N ALA A 38 0.75 1.58 -16.19
CA ALA A 38 1.67 2.70 -16.09
C ALA A 38 1.32 3.84 -17.08
N PRO A 39 1.58 5.12 -16.73
CA PRO A 39 2.02 5.60 -15.43
C PRO A 39 0.84 5.72 -14.44
N VAL A 40 1.13 5.52 -13.15
CA VAL A 40 0.18 5.80 -12.07
C VAL A 40 0.93 6.41 -10.87
N THR A 41 0.25 7.20 -10.05
CA THR A 41 0.81 7.81 -8.83
C THR A 41 0.24 7.17 -7.58
N ALA A 42 1.05 7.09 -6.53
CA ALA A 42 0.63 6.68 -5.20
C ALA A 42 0.81 7.80 -4.18
N VAL A 43 -0.16 7.94 -3.28
CA VAL A 43 -0.12 8.84 -2.12
C VAL A 43 -0.29 8.00 -0.87
N SER A 44 0.43 8.30 0.20
CA SER A 44 0.36 7.53 1.44
C SER A 44 0.48 8.40 2.68
N ASP A 45 0.19 7.80 3.83
CA ASP A 45 0.31 8.46 5.12
C ASP A 45 1.79 8.78 5.50
N PRO A 46 2.02 9.69 6.47
CA PRO A 46 3.36 10.11 6.89
C PRO A 46 4.27 9.06 7.51
N ASN A 47 3.79 7.84 7.80
CA ASN A 47 4.61 6.74 8.35
C ASN A 47 4.71 5.56 7.37
N VAL A 48 4.38 5.78 6.10
CA VAL A 48 4.40 4.76 5.06
C VAL A 48 5.55 5.00 4.10
N VAL A 49 6.24 3.92 3.77
CA VAL A 49 7.26 3.87 2.73
C VAL A 49 6.69 3.07 1.56
N ILE A 50 6.80 3.63 0.35
CA ILE A 50 6.42 2.98 -0.90
C ILE A 50 7.70 2.58 -1.62
N TYR A 51 7.86 1.30 -1.94
CA TYR A 51 9.05 0.78 -2.59
C TYR A 51 8.74 -0.32 -3.61
N ASP A 52 9.68 -0.49 -4.54
CA ASP A 52 9.63 -1.39 -5.69
C ASP A 52 10.81 -2.38 -5.62
N PRO A 53 10.59 -3.63 -5.17
CA PRO A 53 11.64 -4.66 -5.15
C PRO A 53 11.99 -5.23 -6.53
N ASP A 54 11.17 -5.01 -7.56
CA ASP A 54 11.39 -5.58 -8.90
C ASP A 54 12.27 -4.67 -9.77
N ALA A 55 12.44 -3.41 -9.37
CA ALA A 55 13.47 -2.53 -9.90
C ALA A 55 14.86 -3.18 -9.80
N PRO A 56 15.77 -2.96 -10.77
CA PRO A 56 17.08 -3.61 -10.86
C PRO A 56 18.08 -3.06 -9.84
N CYS A 57 17.76 -3.21 -8.55
CA CYS A 57 18.51 -2.68 -7.43
C CYS A 57 19.58 -3.64 -6.88
N GLY A 58 19.63 -4.86 -7.40
CA GLY A 58 20.48 -5.95 -6.89
C GLY A 58 19.84 -6.68 -5.68
N PRO A 59 20.47 -7.76 -5.21
CA PRO A 59 19.88 -8.63 -4.19
C PRO A 59 19.54 -7.90 -2.89
N GLY A 60 18.31 -8.09 -2.40
CA GLY A 60 17.85 -7.57 -1.10
C GLY A 60 17.61 -6.06 -1.04
N ARG A 61 17.61 -5.37 -2.19
CA ARG A 61 17.38 -3.92 -2.29
C ARG A 61 16.11 -3.64 -3.08
N ALA A 62 15.50 -2.48 -2.83
CA ALA A 62 14.32 -2.01 -3.55
C ALA A 62 14.48 -0.52 -3.89
N TYR A 63 13.79 -0.06 -4.92
CA TYR A 63 13.76 1.35 -5.29
C TYR A 63 12.72 2.08 -4.43
N ILE A 64 13.13 3.13 -3.73
CA ILE A 64 12.25 3.88 -2.82
C ILE A 64 11.50 4.95 -3.61
N HIS A 65 10.18 4.84 -3.71
CA HIS A 65 9.33 5.79 -4.42
C HIS A 65 8.82 6.92 -3.52
N ASN A 66 8.54 6.62 -2.25
CA ASN A 66 8.15 7.61 -1.25
C ASN A 66 8.54 7.15 0.14
N ALA A 67 8.76 8.09 1.04
CA ALA A 67 8.85 7.84 2.48
C ALA A 67 8.19 9.00 3.21
N GLY A 68 7.23 8.68 4.07
CA GLY A 68 6.59 9.63 4.97
C GLY A 68 5.85 10.78 4.32
N ASN A 69 5.22 10.52 3.18
CA ASN A 69 4.52 11.52 2.36
C ASN A 69 5.42 12.69 1.91
N SER A 70 6.73 12.46 1.78
CA SER A 70 7.69 13.49 1.35
C SER A 70 7.47 13.94 -0.09
N VAL A 71 6.88 13.08 -0.94
CA VAL A 71 6.37 13.49 -2.25
C VAL A 71 4.84 13.46 -2.26
N PRO A 72 4.17 14.51 -2.80
CA PRO A 72 2.71 14.59 -2.89
C PRO A 72 2.08 13.46 -3.72
N GLY A 73 2.87 12.83 -4.59
CA GLY A 73 2.49 11.66 -5.37
C GLY A 73 3.73 10.98 -5.93
N ALA A 74 3.96 9.73 -5.50
CA ALA A 74 5.06 8.90 -5.99
C ALA A 74 4.73 8.35 -7.39
N PRO A 75 5.46 8.74 -8.45
CA PRO A 75 5.22 8.21 -9.79
C PRO A 75 5.72 6.76 -9.88
N MET A 76 4.96 5.91 -10.58
CA MET A 76 5.25 4.49 -10.77
C MET A 76 5.05 4.11 -12.23
N THR A 77 6.05 3.45 -12.81
CA THR A 77 6.12 3.24 -14.27
C THR A 77 6.57 1.85 -14.69
N ALA A 78 7.00 0.97 -13.77
CA ALA A 78 7.71 -0.27 -14.11
C ALA A 78 8.85 0.01 -15.12
N GLY A 79 9.66 1.04 -14.85
CA GLY A 79 10.49 1.69 -15.86
C GLY A 79 11.68 0.88 -16.38
N ALA A 80 12.25 -0.01 -15.55
CA ALA A 80 13.39 -0.86 -15.90
C ALA A 80 13.29 -2.19 -15.16
N GLY A 81 13.65 -3.29 -15.81
CA GLY A 81 13.46 -4.64 -15.27
C GLY A 81 12.28 -5.35 -15.96
N PRO A 82 11.53 -6.20 -15.22
CA PRO A 82 10.36 -6.90 -15.73
C PRO A 82 9.28 -5.95 -16.30
N GLU A 83 8.35 -6.49 -17.09
CA GLU A 83 7.22 -5.70 -17.64
C GLU A 83 6.24 -5.23 -16.57
N GLU A 84 6.10 -6.03 -15.52
CA GLU A 84 5.24 -5.79 -14.38
C GLU A 84 6.07 -5.71 -13.11
N HIS A 85 5.85 -4.67 -12.33
CA HIS A 85 6.51 -4.46 -11.06
C HIS A 85 5.48 -4.56 -9.93
N LYS A 86 5.84 -5.30 -8.89
CA LYS A 86 5.17 -5.29 -7.60
C LYS A 86 5.61 -4.05 -6.83
N TYR A 87 4.64 -3.33 -6.28
CA TYR A 87 4.86 -2.23 -5.37
C TYR A 87 4.37 -2.61 -3.99
N ILE A 88 5.11 -2.18 -2.97
CA ILE A 88 4.77 -2.44 -1.57
C ILE A 88 4.71 -1.10 -0.85
N ALA A 89 3.62 -0.88 -0.14
CA ALA A 89 3.54 0.14 0.88
C ALA A 89 3.60 -0.53 2.25
N ALA A 90 4.58 -0.14 3.07
CA ALA A 90 4.73 -0.65 4.43
C ALA A 90 4.82 0.50 5.43
N GLN A 91 4.14 0.32 6.55
CA GLN A 91 4.18 1.23 7.69
C GLN A 91 5.37 0.89 8.58
N PHE A 92 6.15 1.91 8.92
CA PHE A 92 7.30 1.81 9.81
C PHE A 92 7.17 2.77 11.00
N SER A 93 8.10 2.71 11.95
CA SER A 93 8.25 3.78 12.93
C SER A 93 8.60 5.09 12.24
N LYS A 94 8.39 6.21 12.94
CA LYS A 94 8.70 7.53 12.39
C LYS A 94 10.20 7.66 12.09
N GLU A 95 11.05 7.17 12.98
CA GLU A 95 12.50 7.25 12.85
C GLU A 95 12.99 6.52 11.59
N VAL A 96 12.45 5.32 11.33
CA VAL A 96 12.78 4.55 10.12
C VAL A 96 12.28 5.29 8.88
N THR A 97 11.04 5.78 8.91
CA THR A 97 10.46 6.52 7.77
C THR A 97 11.27 7.77 7.45
N ASP A 98 11.62 8.58 8.46
CA ASP A 98 12.43 9.78 8.32
C ASP A 98 13.80 9.46 7.71
N SER A 99 14.47 8.40 8.17
CA SER A 99 15.77 7.99 7.63
C SER A 99 15.74 7.57 6.16
N LEU A 100 14.59 7.09 5.67
CA LEU A 100 14.42 6.65 4.28
C LEU A 100 14.10 7.80 3.32
N THR A 101 13.72 8.98 3.82
CA THR A 101 13.40 10.15 2.97
C THR A 101 14.55 10.57 2.06
N HIS A 102 15.80 10.43 2.53
CA HIS A 102 17.00 10.74 1.76
C HIS A 102 17.28 9.76 0.61
N TYR A 103 16.61 8.60 0.58
CA TYR A 103 16.79 7.57 -0.43
C TYR A 103 15.65 7.53 -1.46
N ILE A 104 14.70 8.46 -1.40
CA ILE A 104 13.65 8.59 -2.43
C ILE A 104 14.32 8.76 -3.80
N GLY A 105 13.90 7.96 -4.76
CA GLY A 105 14.48 7.91 -6.10
C GLY A 105 15.75 7.05 -6.22
N GLN A 106 16.08 6.27 -5.18
CA GLN A 106 17.30 5.45 -5.13
C GLN A 106 17.00 4.01 -4.69
N CYS A 107 17.91 3.10 -5.04
CA CYS A 107 17.90 1.73 -4.56
C CYS A 107 18.48 1.67 -3.14
N MET A 108 17.79 1.03 -2.19
CA MET A 108 18.26 0.86 -0.81
C MET A 108 17.79 -0.47 -0.21
N VAL A 109 18.48 -0.94 0.83
CA VAL A 109 17.98 -2.05 1.66
C VAL A 109 16.80 -1.54 2.47
N VAL A 110 15.63 -2.16 2.31
CA VAL A 110 14.45 -1.82 3.11
C VAL A 110 14.61 -2.43 4.50
N PRO A 111 14.53 -1.64 5.58
CA PRO A 111 14.61 -2.14 6.95
C PRO A 111 13.53 -3.20 7.23
N GLN A 112 13.85 -4.14 8.11
CA GLN A 112 12.88 -5.15 8.58
C GLN A 112 11.93 -4.55 9.62
N GLY A 113 10.83 -5.26 9.91
CA GLY A 113 9.87 -4.88 10.96
C GLY A 113 8.77 -3.92 10.50
N GLY A 114 8.73 -3.54 9.23
CA GLY A 114 7.61 -2.80 8.64
C GLY A 114 6.37 -3.68 8.49
N ARG A 115 5.19 -3.13 8.77
CA ARG A 115 3.91 -3.79 8.52
C ARG A 115 3.43 -3.42 7.13
N THR A 116 3.35 -4.38 6.21
CA THR A 116 2.74 -4.15 4.90
C THR A 116 1.29 -3.68 5.05
N VAL A 117 0.97 -2.54 4.45
CA VAL A 117 -0.38 -1.95 4.45
C VAL A 117 -1.08 -2.09 3.11
N ALA A 118 -0.32 -2.15 2.01
CA ALA A 118 -0.85 -2.42 0.68
C ALA A 118 0.22 -3.05 -0.22
N THR A 119 -0.26 -3.76 -1.24
CA THR A 119 0.56 -4.29 -2.34
C THR A 119 -0.27 -4.22 -3.60
N TRP A 120 0.32 -3.73 -4.68
CA TRP A 120 -0.31 -3.67 -6.00
C TRP A 120 0.74 -3.92 -7.08
N ARG A 121 0.28 -4.11 -8.31
CA ARG A 121 1.11 -4.31 -9.49
C ARG A 121 0.97 -3.10 -10.41
N VAL A 122 2.06 -2.70 -11.05
CA VAL A 122 2.03 -1.72 -12.13
C VAL A 122 2.65 -2.37 -13.37
N ASN A 123 1.88 -2.42 -14.45
CA ASN A 123 2.27 -3.05 -15.69
C ASN A 123 2.43 -2.01 -16.81
N ARG A 124 3.48 -2.13 -17.64
CA ARG A 124 3.73 -1.21 -18.76
C ARG A 124 2.72 -1.29 -19.89
N ILE A 125 2.18 -2.47 -20.18
CA ILE A 125 1.30 -2.71 -21.33
C ILE A 125 -0.17 -2.66 -20.91
N ALA A 126 -0.58 -3.62 -20.07
CA ALA A 126 -1.96 -3.79 -19.65
C ALA A 126 -2.06 -4.59 -18.35
N CYS A 127 -3.14 -4.36 -17.60
CA CYS A 127 -3.52 -5.25 -16.52
C CYS A 127 -4.40 -6.38 -17.08
N PRO A 128 -4.30 -7.60 -16.52
CA PRO A 128 -5.20 -8.70 -16.84
C PRO A 128 -6.68 -8.36 -16.61
#